data_AF-W4S7R0-F1
#
_entry.id   AF-W4S7R0-F1
#
_cell.length_a   1.000
_cell.length_b   1.000
_cell.length_c   1.000
_cell.angle_alpha   90.00
_cell.angle_beta   90.00
_cell.angle_gamma   90.00
#
_symmetry.space_group_name_H-M   'P 1'
#
loop_
_entity.id
_entity.type
_entity.pdbx_description
1 polymer ?
#
loop_
_entity_poly.entity_id
_entity_poly.type
_entity_poly.pdbx_seq_one_letter_code
_entity_poly.pdbx_strand_id
1 'polypeptide(L)'
;IDTTGMGSGVAQLVKQFFPNLVTFSYSPEVKTRLVLKAFDVIHNERLEFDAGWTDVAQSLMAIRKTMTASGRQSTFTAGRSEETGHADLAWALFHALQNEPLEGRTARNSGFMEIS
;
A
#
# COMPACT_ATOMS: atom_id res chain seq x y z
N ILE A 1 3.01 8.32 -3.16
CA ILE A 1 3.59 8.03 -4.50
C ILE A 1 4.93 7.33 -4.32
N ASP A 2 5.16 6.21 -5.02
CA ASP A 2 6.49 5.56 -5.06
C ASP A 2 7.45 6.40 -5.92
N THR A 3 8.59 6.78 -5.34
CA THR A 3 9.62 7.62 -5.99
C THR A 3 10.90 6.86 -6.31
N THR A 4 10.90 5.53 -6.21
CA THR A 4 12.09 4.68 -6.47
C THR A 4 12.49 4.67 -7.95
N GLY A 5 11.57 5.02 -8.84
CA GLY A 5 11.80 5.13 -10.28
C GLY A 5 11.19 6.41 -10.87
N MET A 6 10.41 6.25 -11.93
CA MET A 6 9.81 7.38 -12.68
C MET A 6 8.83 8.24 -11.86
N GLY A 7 8.32 7.73 -10.73
CA GLY A 7 7.36 8.45 -9.89
C GLY A 7 7.94 9.68 -9.18
N SER A 8 9.26 9.88 -9.18
CA SER A 8 9.92 11.09 -8.65
C SER A 8 9.48 12.36 -9.40
N GLY A 9 9.43 12.33 -10.73
CA GLY A 9 8.97 13.47 -11.55
C GLY A 9 7.49 13.78 -11.31
N VAL A 10 6.66 12.74 -11.19
CA VAL A 10 5.22 12.90 -10.87
C VAL A 10 5.05 13.50 -9.47
N ALA A 11 5.80 13.01 -8.48
CA ALA A 11 5.75 13.54 -7.13
C ALA A 11 6.13 15.03 -7.07
N GLN A 12 7.11 15.47 -7.85
CA GLN A 12 7.49 16.88 -7.94
C GLN A 12 6.35 17.76 -8.46
N LEU A 13 5.62 17.31 -9.49
CA LEU A 13 4.47 18.04 -10.03
C LEU A 13 3.30 18.05 -9.03
N VAL A 14 2.99 16.91 -8.41
CA VAL A 14 1.88 16.78 -7.46
C VAL A 14 2.12 17.62 -6.20
N LYS A 15 3.36 17.72 -5.73
CA LYS A 15 3.70 18.52 -4.54
C LYS A 15 3.37 20.01 -4.71
N GLN A 16 3.35 20.52 -5.94
CA GLN A 16 3.06 21.94 -6.21
C GLN A 16 1.61 22.31 -5.86
N PHE A 17 0.66 21.41 -6.09
CA PHE A 17 -0.76 21.66 -5.80
C PHE A 17 -1.29 20.88 -4.59
N PHE A 18 -0.57 19.86 -4.11
CA PHE A 18 -0.93 19.10 -2.91
C PHE A 18 0.28 18.97 -1.96
N PRO A 19 0.49 19.95 -1.06
CA PRO A 19 1.62 19.98 -0.15
C PRO A 19 1.67 18.79 0.82
N ASN A 20 0.54 18.15 1.12
CA ASN A 20 0.46 16.99 2.01
C ASN A 20 0.88 15.66 1.34
N LEU A 21 1.39 15.70 0.11
CA LEU A 21 1.87 14.51 -0.59
C LEU A 21 2.91 13.73 0.23
N VAL A 22 2.65 12.43 0.40
CA VAL A 22 3.57 11.45 0.97
C VAL A 22 4.23 10.64 -0.14
N THR A 23 5.56 10.54 -0.07
CA THR A 23 6.40 9.79 -1.01
C THR A 23 6.99 8.55 -0.33
N PHE A 24 7.13 7.47 -1.09
CA PHE A 24 7.70 6.21 -0.63
C PHE A 24 8.95 5.89 -1.43
N SER A 25 10.05 5.59 -0.73
CA SER A 25 11.27 5.05 -1.32
C SER A 25 11.33 3.56 -0.99
N TYR A 26 11.24 2.69 -1.99
CA TYR A 26 11.13 1.25 -1.80
C TYR A 26 12.46 0.62 -1.42
N SER A 27 12.70 0.53 -0.11
CA SER A 27 13.66 -0.41 0.48
C SER A 27 12.96 -1.72 0.88
N PRO A 28 13.69 -2.82 1.10
CA PRO A 28 13.13 -4.06 1.64
C PRO A 28 12.34 -3.84 2.94
N GLU A 29 12.80 -2.94 3.79
CA GLU A 29 12.16 -2.60 5.07
C GLU A 29 10.84 -1.85 4.86
N VAL A 30 10.81 -0.88 3.93
CA VAL A 30 9.59 -0.14 3.59
C VAL A 30 8.54 -1.08 3.01
N LYS A 31 8.94 -1.96 2.09
CA LYS A 31 8.03 -2.97 1.51
C LYS A 31 7.48 -3.90 2.59
N THR A 32 8.33 -4.39 3.47
CA THR A 32 7.92 -5.27 4.58
C THR A 32 6.91 -4.58 5.49
N ARG A 33 7.16 -3.31 5.85
CA ARG A 33 6.23 -2.53 6.69
C ARG A 33 4.86 -2.36 6.03
N LEU A 34 4.84 -1.99 4.75
CA LEU A 34 3.60 -1.80 3.98
C LEU A 34 2.77 -3.09 3.93
N VAL A 35 3.41 -4.21 3.63
CA VAL A 35 2.74 -5.52 3.56
C VAL A 35 2.22 -5.96 4.93
N LEU A 36 3.01 -5.81 5.98
CA LEU A 36 2.58 -6.15 7.34
C LEU A 36 1.42 -5.27 7.81
N LYS A 37 1.43 -3.98 7.47
CA LYS A 37 0.32 -3.08 7.78
C LYS A 37 -0.95 -3.48 7.03
N ALA A 38 -0.85 -3.79 5.74
CA ALA A 38 -1.99 -4.25 4.97
C ALA A 38 -2.53 -5.59 5.50
N PHE A 39 -1.63 -6.51 5.88
CA PHE A 39 -2.02 -7.77 6.51
C PHE A 39 -2.78 -7.55 7.81
N ASP A 40 -2.33 -6.63 8.69
CA ASP A 40 -3.05 -6.28 9.91
C ASP A 40 -4.48 -5.78 9.63
N VAL A 41 -4.65 -4.88 8.66
CA VAL A 41 -5.98 -4.36 8.28
C VAL A 41 -6.88 -5.48 7.78
N ILE A 42 -6.39 -6.33 6.88
CA ILE A 42 -7.16 -7.43 6.27
C ILE A 42 -7.49 -8.50 7.32
N HIS A 43 -6.53 -8.87 8.16
CA HIS A 43 -6.68 -9.91 9.17
C HIS A 43 -7.72 -9.54 10.23
N ASN A 44 -7.83 -8.25 10.55
CA ASN A 44 -8.85 -7.72 11.46
C ASN A 44 -10.14 -7.30 10.74
N GLU A 45 -10.34 -7.73 9.49
CA GLU A 45 -11.58 -7.50 8.72
C GLU A 45 -11.93 -6.00 8.54
N ARG A 46 -10.92 -5.13 8.50
CA ARG A 46 -11.10 -3.66 8.36
C ARG A 46 -11.00 -3.14 6.93
N LEU A 47 -10.85 -4.05 5.96
CA LEU A 47 -10.82 -3.73 4.53
C LEU A 47 -12.10 -4.25 3.87
N GLU A 48 -12.89 -3.35 3.31
CA GLU A 48 -14.07 -3.68 2.49
C GLU A 48 -13.86 -3.16 1.06
N PHE A 49 -14.27 -3.95 0.08
CA PHE A 49 -14.29 -3.59 -1.34
C PHE A 49 -15.43 -4.32 -2.05
N ASP A 50 -15.83 -3.83 -3.23
CA ASP A 50 -16.92 -4.41 -3.99
C ASP A 50 -16.65 -5.87 -4.37
N ALA A 51 -17.62 -6.76 -4.16
CA ALA A 51 -17.46 -8.20 -4.39
C ALA A 51 -17.19 -8.57 -5.85
N GLY A 52 -17.63 -7.74 -6.81
CA GLY A 52 -17.34 -7.91 -8.23
C GLY A 52 -15.91 -7.48 -8.62
N TRP A 53 -15.16 -6.84 -7.72
CA TRP A 53 -13.84 -6.32 -8.01
C TRP A 53 -12.74 -7.37 -7.84
N THR A 54 -12.77 -8.37 -8.72
CA THR A 54 -11.83 -9.51 -8.71
C THR A 54 -10.37 -9.09 -8.85
N ASP A 55 -10.10 -7.97 -9.51
CA ASP A 55 -8.73 -7.46 -9.71
C ASP A 55 -8.04 -7.13 -8.39
N VAL A 56 -8.76 -6.56 -7.42
CA VAL A 56 -8.21 -6.26 -6.08
C VAL A 56 -7.80 -7.56 -5.40
N ALA A 57 -8.70 -8.55 -5.38
CA ALA A 57 -8.42 -9.84 -4.77
C ALA A 57 -7.25 -10.55 -5.45
N GLN A 58 -7.21 -10.59 -6.78
CA GLN A 58 -6.13 -11.20 -7.54
C GLN A 58 -4.78 -10.48 -7.33
N SER A 59 -4.78 -9.15 -7.32
CA SER A 59 -3.55 -8.37 -7.07
C SER A 59 -2.95 -8.63 -5.69
N LEU A 60 -3.80 -8.79 -4.65
CA LEU A 60 -3.36 -9.15 -3.30
C LEU A 60 -2.77 -10.56 -3.25
N MET A 61 -3.40 -11.54 -3.92
CA MET A 61 -2.90 -12.92 -4.01
C MET A 61 -1.59 -13.04 -4.82
N ALA A 62 -1.25 -12.05 -5.64
CA ALA A 62 -0.02 -11.99 -6.41
C ALA A 62 1.21 -11.56 -5.58
N ILE A 63 1.03 -11.02 -4.36
CA ILE A 63 2.13 -10.61 -3.48
C ILE A 63 2.76 -11.83 -2.81
N ARG A 64 4.06 -12.01 -3.01
CA ARG A 64 4.83 -13.16 -2.50
C ARG A 64 6.04 -12.70 -1.68
N LYS A 65 6.31 -13.43 -0.60
CA LYS A 65 7.56 -13.30 0.16
C LYS A 65 8.69 -13.95 -0.63
N THR A 66 9.80 -13.24 -0.78
CA THR A 66 11.01 -13.71 -1.45
C THR A 66 12.26 -13.28 -0.67
N MET A 67 13.43 -13.75 -1.10
CA MET A 67 14.71 -13.29 -0.55
C MET A 67 15.34 -12.27 -1.50
N THR A 68 16.03 -11.28 -0.92
CA THR A 68 16.87 -10.36 -1.70
C THR A 68 17.95 -11.12 -2.47
N ALA A 69 18.51 -10.54 -3.52
CA ALA A 69 19.56 -11.17 -4.33
C ALA A 69 20.80 -11.59 -3.52
N SER A 70 21.08 -10.90 -2.41
CA SER A 70 22.16 -11.25 -1.48
C SER A 70 21.84 -12.42 -0.55
N GLY A 71 20.58 -12.86 -0.50
CA GLY A 71 20.08 -13.86 0.45
C GLY A 71 20.04 -13.39 1.91
N ARG A 72 20.40 -12.13 2.21
CA ARG A 72 20.58 -11.68 3.59
C ARG A 72 19.30 -11.21 4.27
N GLN A 73 18.32 -10.78 3.48
CA GLN A 73 17.05 -10.25 3.96
C GLN A 73 15.89 -10.84 3.16
N SER A 74 14.75 -11.07 3.81
CA SER A 74 13.48 -11.33 3.15
C SER A 74 12.82 -10.02 2.70
N THR A 75 12.15 -10.06 1.55
CA THR A 75 11.39 -8.94 0.99
C THR A 75 10.11 -9.46 0.36
N PHE A 76 9.28 -8.56 -0.16
CA PHE A 76 8.05 -8.89 -0.87
C PHE A 76 8.09 -8.41 -2.31
N THR A 77 7.62 -9.25 -3.22
CA THR A 77 7.54 -8.97 -4.65
C THR A 77 6.19 -9.43 -5.17
N ALA A 78 5.66 -8.70 -6.14
CA ALA A 78 4.50 -9.14 -6.89
C ALA A 78 4.94 -9.98 -8.09
N GLY A 79 4.26 -11.10 -8.35
CA GLY A 79 4.39 -11.82 -9.61
C GLY A 79 3.85 -10.96 -10.76
N ARG A 80 4.52 -10.98 -11.91
CA ARG A 80 4.01 -10.39 -13.16
C ARG A 80 3.48 -11.52 -14.03
N SER A 81 2.17 -11.68 -14.15
CA SER A 81 1.57 -12.46 -15.23
C SER A 81 0.61 -11.57 -16.02
N GLU A 82 0.43 -11.85 -17.32
CA GLU A 82 -0.53 -11.13 -18.17
C GLU A 82 -1.96 -11.20 -17.64
N GLU A 83 -2.30 -12.26 -16.90
CA GLU A 83 -3.60 -12.46 -16.27
C GLU A 83 -3.77 -11.66 -14.96
N THR A 84 -2.68 -11.42 -14.22
CA THR A 84 -2.69 -10.66 -12.94
C THR A 84 -2.38 -9.17 -13.15
N GLY A 85 -2.75 -8.64 -14.32
CA GLY A 85 -2.23 -7.45 -15.01
C GLY A 85 -1.98 -6.14 -14.25
N HIS A 86 -2.22 -6.02 -12.95
CA HIS A 86 -1.80 -4.85 -12.16
C HIS A 86 -1.36 -5.24 -10.74
N ALA A 87 -0.21 -5.92 -10.62
CA ALA A 87 0.53 -6.00 -9.35
C ALA A 87 0.65 -4.63 -8.64
N ASP A 88 0.65 -3.54 -9.40
CA ASP A 88 0.69 -2.16 -8.92
C ASP A 88 -0.57 -1.77 -8.12
N LEU A 89 -1.72 -2.44 -8.34
CA LEU A 89 -2.96 -2.20 -7.60
C LEU A 89 -2.81 -2.56 -6.13
N ALA A 90 -2.20 -3.71 -5.83
CA ALA A 90 -1.92 -4.11 -4.45
C ALA A 90 -0.96 -3.13 -3.77
N TRP A 91 0.10 -2.70 -4.47
CA TRP A 91 1.03 -1.71 -3.92
C TRP A 91 0.39 -0.33 -3.72
N ALA A 92 -0.51 0.09 -4.62
CA ALA A 92 -1.29 1.31 -4.46
C ALA A 92 -2.22 1.22 -3.24
N LEU A 93 -2.88 0.07 -3.05
CA LEU A 93 -3.69 -0.18 -1.86
C LEU A 93 -2.85 -0.14 -0.59
N PHE A 94 -1.66 -0.73 -0.57
CA PHE A 94 -0.78 -0.69 0.60
C PHE A 94 -0.35 0.73 0.96
N HIS A 95 -0.11 1.60 -0.02
CA HIS A 95 0.13 3.02 0.24
C HIS A 95 -1.07 3.71 0.88
N ALA A 96 -2.30 3.35 0.49
CA ALA A 96 -3.51 3.89 1.10
C ALA A 96 -3.66 3.40 2.54
N LEU A 97 -3.49 2.09 2.77
CA LEU A 97 -3.63 1.44 4.09
C LEU A 97 -2.57 1.87 5.10
N GLN A 98 -1.43 2.42 4.65
CA GLN A 98 -0.41 2.97 5.53
C GLN A 98 -0.95 4.09 6.45
N ASN A 99 -2.01 4.80 6.03
CA ASN A 99 -2.64 5.86 6.82
C ASN A 99 -3.69 5.34 7.81
N GLU A 100 -3.99 4.04 7.80
CA GLU A 100 -4.95 3.45 8.73
C GLU A 100 -4.33 3.31 10.14
N PRO A 101 -5.03 3.76 11.22
CA PRO A 101 -4.49 3.65 12.58
C PRO A 101 -4.30 2.20 13.03
N LEU A 102 -3.19 1.87 13.69
CA LEU A 102 -2.94 0.50 14.19
C LEU A 102 -4.02 -0.01 15.15
N GLU A 103 -4.67 0.87 15.92
CA GLU A 103 -5.73 0.51 16.86
C GLU A 103 -7.10 0.31 16.19
N GLY A 104 -7.21 0.49 14.86
CA GLY A 104 -8.49 0.53 14.17
C GLY A 104 -9.32 1.76 14.53
N ARG A 105 -10.60 1.77 14.16
CA ARG A 105 -11.53 2.85 14.50
C ARG A 105 -11.98 2.71 15.96
N THR A 106 -11.56 3.63 16.82
CA THR A 106 -11.92 3.67 18.24
C THR A 106 -12.67 4.98 18.54
N ALA A 107 -13.45 5.01 19.63
CA ALA A 107 -14.14 6.24 20.05
C ALA A 107 -13.20 7.44 20.26
N ARG A 108 -11.90 7.20 20.46
CA ARG A 108 -10.85 8.23 20.62
C ARG A 108 -10.34 8.81 19.31
N ASN A 109 -10.49 8.12 18.19
CA ASN A 109 -10.04 8.59 16.87
C ASN A 109 -11.17 8.81 15.86
N SER A 110 -12.43 8.59 16.26
CA SER A 110 -13.63 8.97 15.50
C SER A 110 -14.18 10.33 15.95
N GLY A 111 -13.45 11.42 15.67
CA GLY A 111 -13.96 12.78 15.86
C GLY A 111 -14.59 13.31 14.57
N PHE A 112 -15.89 13.62 14.57
CA PHE A 112 -16.49 14.43 13.52
C PHE A 112 -16.21 15.90 13.85
N MET A 113 -15.47 16.61 13.00
CA MET A 113 -15.30 18.06 13.09
C MET A 113 -16.29 18.70 12.13
N GLU A 114 -17.39 19.20 12.67
CA GLU A 114 -18.32 20.05 11.92
C GLU A 114 -17.67 21.43 11.76
N ILE A 115 -17.42 21.84 10.52
CA ILE A 115 -16.95 23.20 10.21
C ILE A 115 -18.20 24.00 9.86
N SER A 116 -18.60 24.89 10.76
CA SER A 116 -19.65 25.91 10.58
C SER A 116 -19.09 27.21 10.03
#